data_AF-A0A0G1EV55-F1
#
_entry.id   AF-A0A0G1EV55-F1
#
_cell.length_a   1.000
_cell.length_b   1.000
_cell.length_c   1.000
_cell.angle_alpha   90.00
_cell.angle_beta   90.00
_cell.angle_gamma   90.00
#
_symmetry.space_group_name_H-M   'P 1'
#
loop_
_entity.id
_entity.type
_entity.pdbx_description
1 polymer ?
#
loop_
_entity_poly.entity_id
_entity_poly.type
_entity_poly.pdbx_seq_one_letter_code
_entity_poly.pdbx_strand_id
1 'polypeptide(L)' 'MAALIFILLEMESAYFWPQHSGEIETSRESVLLIKTLADRYEDVEREILKIHSYSNPSIFALPVLAMSQKYLNWLEGEIR' A
#
# COMPACT_ATOMS: atom_id res chain seq x y z
N MET A 1 -1.66 -12.40 6.12
CA MET A 1 -2.22 -11.30 5.29
C MET A 1 -1.14 -10.52 4.54
N ALA A 2 -0.03 -10.12 5.17
CA ALA A 2 1.17 -9.58 4.49
C ALA A 2 2.43 -10.15 5.13
N ALA A 3 3.53 -10.26 4.37
CA ALA A 3 4.77 -10.86 4.87
C ALA A 3 5.88 -9.84 5.15
N LEU A 4 5.90 -8.73 4.40
CA LEU A 4 6.96 -7.73 4.51
C LEU A 4 6.44 -6.34 4.14
N ILE A 5 6.89 -5.34 4.89
CA ILE A 5 6.50 -3.94 4.70
C ILE A 5 7.79 -3.13 4.63
N PHE A 6 7.93 -2.28 3.61
CA PHE A 6 8.90 -1.19 3.65
C PHE A 6 8.16 0.11 3.96
N ILE A 7 8.77 0.91 4.83
CA ILE A 7 8.22 2.18 5.30
C ILE A 7 9.12 3.30 4.76
N LEU A 8 8.57 4.15 3.92
CA LEU A 8 9.23 5.36 3.43
C LEU A 8 8.65 6.54 4.19
N LEU A 9 9.45 7.12 5.07
CA LEU A 9 9.06 8.20 5.96
C LEU A 9 9.27 9.56 5.30
N GLU A 10 8.60 10.58 5.86
CA GLU A 10 8.80 12.00 5.53
C GLU A 10 8.59 12.35 4.06
N MET A 11 7.61 11.70 3.42
CA MET A 11 7.22 12.00 2.05
C MET A 11 6.32 13.24 2.01
N GLU A 12 6.52 14.10 1.03
CA GLU A 12 5.58 15.18 0.72
C GLU A 12 4.66 14.72 -0.41
N SER A 13 3.36 14.75 -0.14
CA SER A 13 2.32 14.48 -1.14
C SER A 13 1.70 15.79 -1.57
N ALA A 14 1.36 15.91 -2.85
CA ALA A 14 0.67 17.06 -3.42
C ALA A 14 -0.46 16.57 -4.32
N TYR A 15 -1.67 17.07 -4.11
CA TYR A 15 -2.85 16.61 -4.85
C TYR A 15 -3.91 17.71 -4.97
N PHE A 16 -4.80 17.56 -5.95
CA PHE A 16 -5.90 18.50 -6.16
C PHE A 16 -7.06 18.19 -5.22
N TRP A 17 -7.38 19.12 -4.34
CA TRP A 17 -8.47 19.00 -3.39
C TRP A 17 -9.02 20.38 -2.98
N PRO A 18 -10.36 20.56 -2.85
CA PRO A 18 -11.41 19.61 -3.20
C PRO A 18 -11.44 19.28 -4.70
N GLN A 19 -12.00 18.14 -5.08
CA GLN A 19 -12.05 17.73 -6.49
C GLN A 19 -12.65 18.84 -7.36
N HIS A 20 -11.96 19.17 -8.46
CA HIS A 20 -12.33 20.22 -9.41
C HIS A 20 -12.27 21.67 -8.90
N SER A 21 -11.73 21.95 -7.70
CA SER A 21 -11.47 23.33 -7.25
C SER A 21 -10.29 23.97 -7.98
N GLY A 22 -9.33 23.16 -8.43
CA GLY A 22 -8.03 23.62 -8.95
C GLY A 22 -7.03 23.99 -7.85
N GLU A 23 -7.42 23.85 -6.58
CA GLU A 23 -6.55 24.08 -5.42
C GLU A 23 -5.62 22.87 -5.22
N ILE A 24 -4.38 23.15 -4.83
CA ILE A 24 -3.38 22.12 -4.49
C ILE A 24 -3.25 22.09 -2.98
N GLU A 25 -3.47 20.91 -2.40
CA GLU A 25 -3.15 20.62 -1.02
C GLU A 25 -1.82 19.85 -0.96
N THR A 26 -1.04 20.09 0.09
CA THR A 26 0.16 19.32 0.40
C THR A 26 0.08 18.71 1.78
N SER A 27 0.56 17.48 1.93
CA SER A 27 0.58 16.76 3.20
C SER A 27 1.91 16.04 3.41
N ARG A 28 2.32 15.89 4.67
CA ARG A 28 3.43 15.01 5.04
C ARG A 28 2.88 13.64 5.37
N GLU A 29 3.38 12.63 4.66
CA GLU A 29 2.85 11.28 4.70
C GLU A 29 3.97 10.24 4.77
N SER A 30 3.57 8.99 4.94
CA SER A 30 4.46 7.84 4.82
C SER A 30 3.91 6.90 3.76
N VAL A 31 4.79 6.38 2.90
CA VAL A 31 4.41 5.39 1.89
C VAL A 31 4.78 4.01 2.38
N LEU A 32 3.80 3.10 2.36
CA LEU A 32 4.00 1.69 2.71
C LEU A 32 4.07 0.83 1.44
N LEU A 33 5.17 0.09 1.28
CA LEU A 33 5.29 -0.94 0.25
C LEU A 33 5.09 -2.31 0.87
N ILE A 34 3.87 -2.81 0.80
CA ILE A 34 3.43 -4.07 1.40
C ILE A 34 3.58 -5.20 0.36
N LYS A 35 4.22 -6.30 0.76
CA LYS A 35 4.37 -7.50 -0.07
C LYS A 35 3.39 -8.55 0.42
N THR A 36 2.52 -8.97 -0.47
CA THR A 36 1.55 -10.04 -0.23
C THR A 36 1.28 -10.83 -1.52
N LEU A 37 0.54 -11.91 -1.40
CA LEU A 37 0.02 -12.67 -2.54
C LEU A 37 -1.23 -11.99 -3.11
N ALA A 38 -1.46 -12.17 -4.40
CA ALA A 38 -2.56 -11.51 -5.11
C ALA A 38 -3.94 -11.83 -4.52
N ASP A 39 -4.14 -13.08 -4.09
CA ASP A 39 -5.37 -13.56 -3.45
C ASP A 39 -5.58 -13.00 -2.03
N ARG A 40 -4.59 -12.33 -1.45
CA ARG A 40 -4.66 -11.66 -0.14
C ARG A 40 -4.82 -10.14 -0.24
N TYR A 41 -4.97 -9.59 -1.44
CA TYR A 41 -5.13 -8.14 -1.62
C TYR A 41 -6.34 -7.60 -0.85
N GLU A 42 -7.53 -8.15 -1.07
CA GLU A 42 -8.78 -7.67 -0.45
C GLU A 42 -8.73 -7.72 1.08
N ASP A 43 -8.05 -8.74 1.60
CA ASP A 43 -7.76 -8.92 3.01
C ASP A 43 -6.93 -7.76 3.56
N VAL A 44 -5.82 -7.41 2.89
CA VAL A 44 -4.95 -6.29 3.29
C VAL A 44 -5.67 -4.96 3.17
N GLU A 45 -6.35 -4.71 2.05
CA GLU A 45 -7.10 -3.47 1.80
C GLU A 45 -8.14 -3.23 2.90
N ARG A 46 -8.90 -4.26 3.26
CA ARG A 46 -9.90 -4.19 4.33
C ARG A 46 -9.31 -3.81 5.68
N GLU A 47 -8.16 -4.38 6.06
CA GLU A 47 -7.54 -4.03 7.36
C GLU A 47 -6.96 -2.62 7.36
N ILE A 48 -6.40 -2.16 6.23
CA ILE A 48 -5.95 -0.78 6.10
C ILE A 48 -7.15 0.16 6.26
N LEU A 49 -8.24 -0.05 5.52
CA LEU A 49 -9.44 0.79 5.57
C LEU A 49 -10.07 0.89 6.97
N LYS A 50 -9.95 -0.16 7.79
CA LYS A 50 -10.46 -0.13 9.18
C LYS A 50 -9.68 0.82 10.10
N ILE A 51 -8.38 0.98 9.88
CA ILE A 51 -7.49 1.69 10.81
C ILE A 51 -6.94 3.01 10.25
N HIS A 52 -7.04 3.22 8.94
CA HIS A 52 -6.47 4.38 8.29
C HIS A 52 -7.20 5.67 8.70
N SER A 53 -6.45 6.75 8.91
CA SER A 53 -6.99 8.04 9.35
C SER A 53 -7.84 8.73 8.28
N TYR A 54 -7.47 8.54 7.01
CA TYR A 54 -8.21 9.10 5.86
C TYR A 54 -9.42 8.25 5.49
N SER A 55 -10.49 8.92 5.06
CA SER A 55 -11.71 8.29 4.55
C SER A 55 -11.52 7.61 3.19
N ASN A 56 -10.55 8.06 2.40
CA ASN A 56 -10.20 7.50 1.09
C ASN A 56 -8.67 7.43 0.93
N PRO A 57 -8.00 6.45 1.56
CA PRO A 57 -6.56 6.27 1.41
C PRO A 57 -6.19 5.80 0.00
N SER A 58 -4.99 6.14 -0.45
CA SER A 58 -4.42 5.62 -1.68
C SER A 58 -3.92 4.18 -1.48
N ILE A 59 -4.70 3.20 -1.92
CA ILE A 59 -4.38 1.77 -1.86
C ILE A 59 -4.50 1.18 -3.27
N PHE A 60 -3.43 0.60 -3.78
CA PHE A 60 -3.45 -0.10 -5.07
C PHE A 60 -2.29 -1.11 -5.13
N ALA A 61 -2.47 -2.17 -5.90
CA ALA A 61 -1.44 -3.18 -6.15
C ALA A 61 -0.65 -2.88 -7.44
N LEU A 62 0.64 -3.19 -7.43
CA LEU A 62 1.50 -3.17 -8.61
C LEU A 62 1.88 -4.61 -9.00
N PRO A 63 1.85 -4.98 -10.30
CA PRO A 63 2.20 -6.33 -10.73
C PRO A 63 3.70 -6.57 -10.58
N VAL A 64 4.06 -7.68 -9.93
CA VAL A 64 5.44 -8.17 -9.89
C VAL A 64 5.62 -9.20 -11.01
N LEU A 65 6.41 -8.85 -12.02
CA LEU A 65 6.58 -9.68 -13.23
C LEU A 65 7.58 -10.83 -13.05
N ALA A 66 8.52 -10.70 -12.12
CA ALA A 66 9.52 -11.72 -11.84
C ALA A 66 10.02 -11.63 -10.40
N MET A 67 10.30 -12.77 -9.79
CA MET A 67 10.95 -12.87 -8.48
C MET A 67 11.74 -14.18 -8.37
N SER A 68 12.73 -14.22 -7.48
CA SER A 68 13.46 -15.47 -7.24
C SER A 68 12.53 -16.51 -6.59
N GLN A 69 12.59 -17.76 -7.06
CA GLN A 69 11.75 -18.85 -6.52
C GLN A 69 11.95 -19.03 -5.01
N LYS A 70 13.18 -18.88 -4.53
CA LYS A 70 13.49 -18.97 -3.09
C LYS A 70 12.73 -17.92 -2.28
N TYR A 71 12.61 -16.70 -2.80
CA TYR A 71 11.90 -15.62 -2.13
C TYR A 71 10.38 -15.80 -2.22
N LEU A 72 9.85 -16.30 -3.35
CA LEU A 72 8.44 -16.67 -3.47
C LEU A 72 8.05 -17.74 -2.44
N ASN A 73 8.82 -18.83 -2.37
CA ASN A 73 8.54 -19.91 -1.42
C ASN A 73 8.56 -19.42 0.04
N TRP A 74 9.49 -18.52 0.37
CA TRP A 74 9.52 -17.90 1.70
C TRP A 74 8.27 -17.03 1.92
N LEU A 75 7.91 -16.20 0.95
CA LEU A 75 6.75 -15.32 1.00
C LEU A 75 5.45 -16.10 1.22
N GLU A 76 5.26 -17.18 0.46
CA GLU A 76 4.13 -18.11 0.60
C GLU A 76 4.11 -18.79 1.97
N GLY A 77 5.28 -19.10 2.54
CA GLY A 77 5.39 -19.68 3.88
C GLY A 77 5.00 -18.74 5.03
N GLU A 78 5.25 -17.43 4.87
CA GLU A 78 4.86 -16.41 5.85
C GLU A 78 3.36 -16.06 5.76
N ILE A 79 2.76 -16.26 4.59
CA ILE A 79 1.36 -15.91 4.31
C ILE A 79 0.50 -17.16 4.45
N ARG A 80 0.05 -17.40 5.69
CA ARG A 80 -0.98 -18.41 6.00
C ARG A 80 -2.38 -17.89 5.69
#